data_AF-A0A455U6P8-F1
#
_entry.id   AF-A0A455U6P8-F1
#
_cell.length_a   1.000
_cell.length_b   1.000
_cell.length_c   1.000
_cell.angle_alpha   90.00
_cell.angle_beta   90.00
_cell.angle_gamma   90.00
#
_symmetry.space_group_name_H-M   'P 1'
#
loop_
_entity.id
_entity.type
_entity.pdbx_description
1 polymer ?
#
loop_
_entity_poly.entity_id
_entity_poly.type
_entity_poly.pdbx_seq_one_letter_code
_entity_poly.pdbx_strand_id
1 'polypeptide(L)'
;MGEQVVAATGQMMTPHTMAILSFALCGFANLSSIAILLGGLGSIAPTRRKEIARFGVKAVLAGTLSNLMSASIAGFFIALSGASA
;
A
#
# COMPACT_ATOMS: atom_id res chain seq x y z
N MET A 1 6.42 20.88 -0.55
CA MET A 1 5.91 19.64 -1.16
C MET A 1 5.92 19.90 -2.65
N GLY A 2 6.94 19.39 -3.36
CA GLY A 2 7.34 19.89 -4.68
C GLY A 2 6.34 19.58 -5.78
N GLU A 3 6.41 20.33 -6.87
CA GLU A 3 5.70 20.07 -8.13
C GLU A 3 6.10 18.68 -8.66
N GLN A 4 5.32 17.66 -8.29
CA GLN A 4 5.52 16.31 -8.80
C GLN A 4 4.92 16.22 -10.20
N VAL A 5 5.79 16.19 -11.20
CA VAL A 5 5.41 15.92 -12.59
C VAL A 5 5.36 14.42 -12.80
N VAL A 6 4.25 13.94 -13.38
CA VAL A 6 4.09 12.55 -13.80
C VAL A 6 4.97 12.29 -15.01
N ALA A 7 6.06 11.55 -14.82
CA ALA A 7 7.06 11.30 -15.87
C ALA A 7 6.48 10.74 -17.18
N ALA A 8 5.40 9.94 -17.09
CA ALA A 8 4.76 9.34 -18.26
C ALA A 8 3.96 10.33 -19.12
N THR A 9 3.45 11.43 -18.53
CA THR A 9 2.55 12.37 -19.22
C THR A 9 3.11 13.79 -19.30
N GLY A 10 4.15 14.11 -18.53
CA GLY A 10 4.69 15.47 -18.40
C GLY A 10 3.74 16.42 -17.66
N GLN A 11 2.65 15.92 -17.06
CA GLN A 11 1.65 16.74 -16.38
C GLN A 11 1.88 16.79 -14.87
N MET A 12 1.46 17.90 -14.25
CA MET A 12 1.44 18.06 -12.81
C MET A 12 0.46 17.08 -12.15
N MET A 13 0.91 16.42 -11.09
CA MET A 13 0.05 15.55 -10.29
C MET A 13 -0.87 16.38 -9.39
N THR A 14 -2.15 16.05 -9.35
CA THR A 14 -3.11 16.79 -8.52
C THR A 14 -2.86 16.51 -7.02
N PRO A 15 -3.18 17.47 -6.12
CA PRO A 15 -3.11 17.23 -4.68
C PRO A 15 -3.95 16.03 -4.22
N HIS A 16 -5.09 15.80 -4.89
CA HIS A 16 -5.96 14.65 -4.64
C HIS A 16 -5.26 13.32 -4.96
N THR A 17 -4.66 13.20 -6.14
CA THR A 17 -3.89 12.01 -6.53
C THR A 17 -2.69 11.79 -5.61
N MET A 18 -2.00 12.86 -5.20
CA MET A 18 -0.86 12.77 -4.28
C MET A 18 -1.26 12.19 -2.93
N ALA A 19 -2.41 12.59 -2.39
CA ALA A 19 -2.91 12.03 -1.14
C ALA A 19 -3.28 10.55 -1.30
N ILE A 20 -4.02 10.17 -2.34
CA ILE A 20 -4.37 8.76 -2.60
C ILE A 20 -3.11 7.89 -2.69
N LEU A 21 -2.11 8.29 -3.49
CA LEU A 21 -0.87 7.53 -3.65
C LEU A 21 -0.09 7.42 -2.34
N SER A 22 -0.09 8.46 -1.51
CA SER A 22 0.57 8.43 -0.20
C SER A 22 0.00 7.32 0.69
N PHE A 23 -1.32 7.14 0.73
CA PHE A 23 -1.96 6.06 1.50
C PHE A 23 -1.83 4.69 0.82
N ALA A 24 -1.93 4.63 -0.52
CA ALA A 24 -1.82 3.38 -1.26
C ALA A 24 -0.42 2.75 -1.13
N LEU A 25 0.62 3.58 -1.05
CA LEU A 25 2.01 3.14 -0.92
C LEU A 25 2.48 3.01 0.54
N CYS A 26 1.68 3.40 1.52
CA CYS A 26 2.02 3.32 2.94
C CYS A 26 1.91 1.89 3.49
N GLY A 27 2.72 0.97 2.95
CA GLY A 27 2.86 -0.36 3.51
C GLY A 27 3.83 -1.26 2.76
N PHE A 28 4.29 -2.31 3.44
CA PHE A 28 5.21 -3.30 2.89
C PHE A 28 4.50 -4.49 2.22
N ALA A 29 3.34 -4.28 1.59
CA ALA A 29 2.61 -5.34 0.92
C ALA A 29 3.26 -5.66 -0.44
N ASN A 30 4.31 -6.48 -0.44
CA ASN A 30 5.01 -6.89 -1.65
C ASN A 30 5.58 -8.32 -1.51
N LEU A 31 6.04 -8.91 -2.62
CA LEU A 31 6.55 -10.28 -2.63
C LEU A 31 7.79 -10.47 -1.75
N SER A 32 8.69 -9.48 -1.68
CA SER A 32 9.88 -9.53 -0.83
C SER A 32 9.52 -9.63 0.66
N SER A 33 8.43 -8.99 1.07
CA SER A 33 7.93 -9.08 2.45
C SER A 33 7.52 -10.49 2.85
N ILE A 34 7.15 -11.37 1.92
CA ILE A 34 6.92 -12.78 2.22
C ILE A 34 8.22 -13.44 2.70
N ALA A 35 9.34 -13.17 2.04
CA ALA A 35 10.64 -13.68 2.46
C ALA A 35 11.07 -13.09 3.81
N ILE A 36 10.80 -11.81 4.06
CA ILE A 36 11.04 -11.16 5.36
C ILE A 36 10.23 -11.86 6.46
N LEU A 37 8.94 -12.15 6.23
CA LEU A 37 8.10 -12.87 7.19
C LEU A 37 8.56 -14.33 7.37
N LEU A 38 9.01 -14.99 6.31
CA LEU A 38 9.53 -16.36 6.40
C LEU A 38 10.86 -16.42 7.18
N GLY A 39 11.73 -15.42 7.04
CA GLY A 39 12.95 -15.30 7.84
C GLY A 39 12.68 -14.88 9.28
N GLY A 40 11.91 -13.82 9.47
CA GLY A 40 11.57 -13.25 10.77
C GLY A 40 10.60 -14.12 11.57
N LEU A 41 9.32 -14.17 11.19
CA LEU A 41 8.33 -14.99 11.89
C LEU A 41 8.66 -16.49 11.82
N GLY A 42 9.23 -16.95 10.71
CA GLY A 42 9.63 -18.34 10.59
C GLY A 42 10.84 -18.73 11.43
N SER A 43 11.69 -17.79 11.88
CA SER A 43 12.73 -18.10 12.89
C SER A 43 12.17 -18.17 14.31
N ILE A 44 11.14 -17.36 14.61
CA ILE A 44 10.42 -17.39 15.90
C ILE A 44 9.55 -18.66 16.03
N ALA A 45 8.90 -19.08 14.93
CA ALA A 45 8.03 -20.25 14.89
C ALA A 45 8.43 -21.22 13.75
N PRO A 46 9.51 -21.99 13.91
CA PRO A 46 10.07 -22.84 12.83
C PRO A 46 9.10 -23.92 12.33
N THR A 47 8.25 -24.46 13.20
CA THR A 47 7.22 -25.45 12.84
C THR A 47 6.11 -24.88 11.95
N ARG A 48 5.94 -23.54 11.92
CA ARG A 48 4.90 -22.85 11.13
C ARG A 48 5.41 -22.25 9.81
N ARG A 49 6.67 -22.44 9.45
CA ARG A 49 7.24 -21.92 8.18
C ARG A 49 6.43 -22.31 6.95
N LYS A 50 5.90 -23.54 6.92
CA LYS A 50 5.05 -24.02 5.81
C LYS A 50 3.74 -23.24 5.72
N GLU A 51 3.13 -22.88 6.85
CA GLU A 51 1.91 -22.05 6.88
C GLU A 51 2.22 -20.63 6.39
N ILE A 52 3.31 -20.04 6.87
CA ILE A 52 3.76 -18.69 6.45
C ILE A 52 3.97 -18.65 4.94
N ALA A 53 4.69 -19.62 4.37
CA ALA A 53 4.91 -19.70 2.93
C ALA A 53 3.60 -19.91 2.15
N ARG A 54 2.72 -20.80 2.62
CA ARG A 54 1.42 -21.09 1.98
C ARG A 54 0.49 -19.88 1.95
N PHE A 55 0.47 -19.09 3.03
CA PHE A 55 -0.40 -17.92 3.14
C PHE A 55 0.26 -16.61 2.67
N GLY A 56 1.55 -16.60 2.38
CA GLY A 56 2.32 -15.39 2.04
C GLY A 56 1.71 -14.57 0.90
N VAL A 57 1.33 -15.22 -0.21
CA VAL A 57 0.69 -14.52 -1.34
C VAL A 57 -0.67 -13.93 -0.96
N LYS A 58 -1.47 -14.68 -0.18
CA LYS A 58 -2.76 -14.17 0.35
C LYS A 58 -2.56 -12.99 1.29
N ALA A 59 -1.51 -13.02 2.11
CA ALA A 59 -1.16 -11.92 3.01
C ALA A 59 -0.74 -10.66 2.24
N VAL A 60 0.02 -10.79 1.15
CA VAL A 60 0.37 -9.65 0.27
C VAL A 60 -0.86 -9.05 -0.38
N LEU A 61 -1.76 -9.89 -0.92
CA LEU A 61 -3.01 -9.40 -1.49
C LEU A 61 -3.88 -8.69 -0.45
N ALA A 62 -4.03 -9.27 0.73
CA ALA A 62 -4.76 -8.65 1.84
C ALA A 62 -4.14 -7.31 2.26
N GLY A 63 -2.81 -7.24 2.39
CA GLY A 63 -2.11 -6.00 2.70
C GLY A 63 -2.26 -4.93 1.61
N THR A 64 -2.19 -5.32 0.34
CA THR A 64 -2.38 -4.40 -0.79
C THR A 64 -3.80 -3.83 -0.78
N LEU A 65 -4.82 -4.68 -0.60
CA LEU A 65 -6.21 -4.25 -0.50
C LEU A 65 -6.45 -3.35 0.72
N SER A 66 -5.78 -3.62 1.85
CA SER A 66 -5.84 -2.75 3.02
C SER A 66 -5.33 -1.34 2.70
N ASN A 67 -4.17 -1.22 2.04
CA ASN A 67 -3.62 0.07 1.64
C ASN A 67 -4.53 0.81 0.64
N LEU A 68 -5.07 0.08 -0.35
CA LEU A 68 -5.99 0.63 -1.34
C LEU A 68 -7.31 1.10 -0.71
N MET A 69 -7.81 0.39 0.30
CA MET A 69 -8.99 0.79 1.06
C MET A 69 -8.72 2.09 1.81
N SER A 70 -7.59 2.21 2.51
CA SER A 70 -7.18 3.46 3.17
C SER A 70 -7.05 4.61 2.18
N ALA A 71 -6.46 4.36 1.00
CA ALA A 71 -6.34 5.35 -0.07
C ALA A 71 -7.69 5.79 -0.62
N SER A 72 -8.64 4.86 -0.77
CA SER A 72 -10.01 5.14 -1.22
C SER A 72 -10.76 6.01 -0.21
N ILE A 73 -10.63 5.70 1.09
CA ILE A 73 -11.23 6.50 2.17
C ILE A 73 -10.65 7.92 2.17
N ALA A 74 -9.32 8.06 2.11
CA ALA A 74 -8.65 9.36 2.05
C ALA A 74 -9.10 10.17 0.81
N GLY A 75 -9.10 9.53 -0.38
CA GLY A 75 -9.55 10.14 -1.62
C GLY A 75 -11.01 10.60 -1.57
N PHE A 76 -11.88 9.82 -0.94
CA PHE A 76 -13.30 10.18 -0.74
C PHE A 76 -13.45 11.43 0.14
N PHE A 77 -12.82 11.46 1.31
CA PHE A 77 -12.93 12.60 2.21
C PHE A 77 -12.29 13.88 1.63
N ILE A 78 -11.16 13.75 0.91
CA ILE A 78 -10.51 14.91 0.28
C ILE A 78 -11.40 15.47 -0.83
N ALA A 79 -11.98 14.60 -1.67
CA ALA A 79 -12.93 15.05 -2.70
C ALA A 79 -14.15 15.76 -2.07
N LEU A 80 -14.68 15.24 -0.97
CA LEU A 80 -15.79 15.84 -0.25
C LEU A 80 -15.43 17.22 0.33
N SER A 81 -14.24 17.36 0.95
CA SER A 81 -13.79 18.64 1.51
C SER A 81 -13.55 19.73 0.44
N GLY A 82 -13.19 19.32 -0.77
CA GLY A 82 -13.02 20.22 -1.91
C GLY A 82 -14.34 20.66 -2.56
N ALA A 83 -15.45 19.95 -2.34
CA ALA A 83 -16.78 20.31 -2.85
C ALA A 83 -17.46 21.42 -2.02
N SER A 84 -16.89 21.76 -0.86
CA SER A 84 -17.37 22.79 0.06
C SER A 84 -16.63 24.13 -0.05
N ALA A 85 -15.85 24.34 -1.11
CA ALA A 85 -15.13 25.58 -1.40
C ALA A 85 -15.52 26.17 -2.76
#